data_AF-A0A0B0DC95-F1
#
_entry.id   AF-A0A0B0DC95-F1
#
_cell.length_a   1.000
_cell.length_b   1.000
_cell.length_c   1.000
_cell.angle_alpha   90.00
_cell.angle_beta   90.00
_cell.angle_gamma   90.00
#
_symmetry.space_group_name_H-M   'P 1'
#
loop_
_entity.id
_entity.type
_entity.pdbx_description
1 polymer ?
#
loop_
_entity_poly.entity_id
_entity_poly.type
_entity_poly.pdbx_seq_one_letter_code
_entity_poly.pdbx_strand_id
1 'polypeptide(L)'
;MSTAPHTGKSPNAGRMGKAAEYLVASFCILITQGRLNVSTSMVDDEGVDLVFHQSEGTATLAVQIKARMLSGSAAGRGRFLANVRSETFTARKDLAMLFVAVDDEQGRLDTAWLVPSAAFQERVGAATGQNKYRFSASLKAGTQDRWAPYRLEPLELPGAILHFLDELESSDR
;
A
#
# COMPACT_ATOMS: atom_id res chain seq x y z
N MET A 1 -5.57 -22.51 -34.88
CA MET A 1 -5.74 -21.19 -34.23
C MET A 1 -5.06 -21.26 -32.87
N SER A 2 -3.96 -20.54 -32.70
CA SER A 2 -3.14 -20.53 -31.49
C SER A 2 -3.74 -19.53 -30.48
N THR A 3 -4.22 -20.01 -29.34
CA THR A 3 -4.65 -19.16 -28.23
C THR A 3 -3.42 -18.67 -27.48
N ALA A 4 -3.16 -17.37 -27.53
CA ALA A 4 -2.10 -16.73 -26.77
C ALA A 4 -2.28 -16.98 -25.25
N PRO A 5 -1.20 -17.21 -24.49
CA PRO A 5 -1.31 -17.39 -23.04
C PRO A 5 -1.64 -16.04 -22.40
N HIS A 6 -2.88 -15.90 -21.94
CA HIS A 6 -3.27 -14.82 -21.05
C HIS A 6 -2.46 -14.97 -19.76
N THR A 7 -1.45 -14.12 -19.56
CA THR A 7 -0.67 -14.03 -18.30
C THR A 7 -1.49 -13.34 -17.21
N GLY A 8 -2.73 -13.82 -17.02
CA GLY A 8 -3.65 -13.31 -16.00
C GLY A 8 -3.18 -13.71 -14.62
N LYS A 9 -3.15 -12.75 -13.69
CA LYS A 9 -3.12 -13.05 -12.25
C LYS A 9 -4.22 -14.07 -11.96
N SER A 10 -3.92 -15.11 -11.16
CA SER A 10 -4.94 -16.06 -10.71
C SER A 10 -6.15 -15.27 -10.16
N PRO A 11 -7.40 -15.64 -10.50
CA PRO A 11 -8.60 -14.99 -9.96
C PRO A 11 -8.59 -14.87 -8.43
N ASN A 12 -7.98 -15.86 -7.75
CA ASN A 12 -7.81 -15.84 -6.31
C ASN A 12 -6.86 -14.73 -5.84
N ALA A 13 -5.79 -14.43 -6.57
CA ALA A 13 -4.87 -13.36 -6.22
C ALA A 13 -5.54 -11.97 -6.28
N GLY A 14 -6.49 -11.76 -7.21
CA GLY A 14 -7.30 -10.55 -7.27
C GLY A 14 -8.23 -10.43 -6.06
N ARG A 15 -8.95 -11.50 -5.71
CA ARG A 15 -9.83 -11.56 -4.53
C ARG A 15 -9.09 -11.32 -3.22
N MET A 16 -7.92 -11.94 -3.05
CA MET A 16 -7.07 -11.76 -1.87
C MET A 16 -6.52 -10.34 -1.76
N GLY A 17 -6.16 -9.71 -2.89
CA GLY A 17 -5.78 -8.30 -2.92
C GLY A 17 -6.92 -7.41 -2.42
N LYS A 18 -8.13 -7.61 -2.95
CA LYS A 18 -9.31 -6.82 -2.54
C LYS A 18 -9.70 -7.03 -1.08
N ALA A 19 -9.62 -8.26 -0.59
CA ALA A 19 -9.84 -8.56 0.82
C ALA A 19 -8.84 -7.82 1.73
N ALA A 20 -7.56 -7.75 1.33
CA ALA A 20 -6.55 -7.00 2.07
C ALA A 20 -6.81 -5.49 2.07
N GLU A 21 -7.28 -4.90 0.96
CA GLU A 21 -7.71 -3.49 0.92
C GLU A 21 -8.85 -3.22 1.92
N TYR A 22 -9.87 -4.07 1.95
CA TYR A 22 -10.98 -3.93 2.91
C TYR A 22 -10.54 -4.17 4.35
N LEU A 23 -9.59 -5.07 4.58
CA LEU A 23 -8.99 -5.28 5.90
C LEU A 23 -8.25 -4.02 6.37
N VAL A 24 -7.42 -3.41 5.52
CA VAL A 24 -6.74 -2.14 5.82
C VAL A 24 -7.76 -1.04 6.14
N ALA A 25 -8.77 -0.86 5.29
CA ALA A 25 -9.80 0.15 5.48
C ALA A 25 -10.52 -0.03 6.83
N SER A 26 -11.02 -1.24 7.08
CA SER A 26 -11.79 -1.57 8.28
C SER A 26 -10.93 -1.46 9.54
N PHE A 27 -9.68 -1.92 9.49
CA PHE A 27 -8.73 -1.80 10.59
C PHE A 27 -8.47 -0.34 10.95
N CYS A 28 -8.21 0.53 9.95
CA CYS A 28 -7.95 1.95 10.20
C CYS A 28 -9.18 2.66 10.80
N ILE A 29 -10.38 2.37 10.31
CA ILE A 29 -11.63 2.93 10.86
C ILE A 29 -11.81 2.49 12.32
N LEU A 30 -11.65 1.19 12.62
CA LEU A 30 -11.85 0.64 13.96
C LEU A 30 -10.85 1.19 14.98
N ILE A 31 -9.55 1.17 14.65
CA ILE A 31 -8.49 1.62 15.57
C ILE A 31 -8.58 3.12 15.84
N THR A 32 -8.98 3.91 14.84
CA THR A 32 -9.17 5.36 15.03
C THR A 32 -10.55 5.72 15.57
N GLN A 33 -11.40 4.73 15.89
CA GLN A 33 -12.75 4.92 16.39
C GLN A 33 -13.61 5.84 15.50
N GLY A 34 -13.46 5.71 14.17
CA GLY A 34 -14.21 6.49 13.20
C GLY A 34 -13.65 7.90 12.91
N ARG A 35 -12.47 8.25 13.42
CA ARG A 35 -11.80 9.51 13.03
C ARG A 35 -11.33 9.51 11.57
N LEU A 36 -10.91 8.35 11.06
CA LEU A 36 -10.62 8.15 9.65
C LEU A 36 -11.86 7.64 8.92
N ASN A 37 -12.17 8.29 7.80
CA ASN A 37 -13.07 7.77 6.78
C ASN A 37 -12.27 7.22 5.61
N VAL A 38 -12.87 6.27 4.91
CA VAL A 38 -12.25 5.59 3.76
C VAL A 38 -13.26 5.50 2.63
N SER A 39 -12.84 5.90 1.44
CA SER A 39 -13.60 5.72 0.20
C SER A 39 -12.77 4.96 -0.85
N THR A 40 -13.46 4.38 -1.84
CA THR A 40 -12.83 3.65 -2.95
C THR A 40 -13.19 4.33 -4.26
N SER A 41 -12.25 4.40 -5.20
CA SER A 41 -12.51 4.91 -6.53
C SER A 41 -13.46 3.99 -7.31
N MET A 42 -14.43 4.58 -8.00
CA MET A 42 -15.38 3.85 -8.85
C MET A 42 -14.72 3.38 -10.16
N VAL A 43 -13.74 4.15 -10.64
CA VAL A 43 -12.89 3.84 -11.79
C VAL A 43 -11.44 3.80 -11.28
N ASP A 44 -10.70 2.76 -11.66
CA ASP A 44 -9.31 2.55 -11.26
C ASP A 44 -8.39 2.69 -12.49
N ASP A 45 -8.10 3.94 -12.86
CA ASP A 45 -7.16 4.32 -13.91
C ASP A 45 -5.85 4.90 -13.34
N GLU A 46 -5.91 5.49 -12.15
CA GLU A 46 -4.74 6.04 -11.44
C GLU A 46 -4.06 5.04 -10.49
N GLY A 47 -4.58 3.82 -10.36
CA GLY A 47 -4.03 2.81 -9.44
C GLY A 47 -4.26 3.12 -7.97
N VAL A 48 -5.25 3.97 -7.64
CA VAL A 48 -5.63 4.34 -6.27
C VAL A 48 -6.65 3.33 -5.75
N ASP A 49 -6.28 2.62 -4.69
CA ASP A 49 -7.12 1.57 -4.12
C ASP A 49 -8.05 2.14 -3.03
N LEU A 50 -7.54 3.02 -2.16
CA LEU A 50 -8.29 3.69 -1.09
C LEU A 50 -7.98 5.20 -1.08
N VAL A 51 -8.95 6.00 -0.63
CA VAL A 51 -8.75 7.41 -0.26
C VAL A 51 -9.14 7.59 1.20
N PHE A 52 -8.21 8.10 2.00
CA PHE A 52 -8.42 8.42 3.41
C PHE A 52 -8.68 9.91 3.59
N HIS A 53 -9.56 10.25 4.54
CA HIS A 53 -9.72 11.61 5.02
C HIS A 53 -10.19 11.62 6.48
N GLN A 54 -9.93 12.71 7.20
CA GLN A 54 -10.50 12.91 8.54
C GLN A 54 -11.96 13.35 8.44
N SER A 55 -12.76 13.09 9.48
CA SER A 55 -14.18 13.50 9.51
C SER A 55 -14.40 15.01 9.48
N GLU A 56 -13.44 15.79 9.99
CA GLU A 56 -13.52 17.26 10.07
C GLU A 56 -12.42 17.97 9.26
N GLY A 57 -11.62 17.22 8.49
CA GLY A 57 -10.53 17.75 7.67
C GLY A 57 -10.91 17.90 6.20
N THR A 58 -10.13 18.69 5.46
CA THR A 58 -10.33 18.88 4.01
C THR A 58 -9.30 18.12 3.17
N ALA A 59 -8.12 17.87 3.74
CA ALA A 59 -7.10 17.04 3.11
C ALA A 59 -7.59 15.60 2.87
N THR A 60 -7.17 15.06 1.73
CA THR A 60 -7.38 13.65 1.37
C THR A 60 -6.04 13.01 1.05
N LEU A 61 -5.91 11.73 1.37
CA LEU A 61 -4.72 10.93 1.05
C LEU A 61 -5.14 9.76 0.18
N ALA A 62 -4.78 9.81 -1.09
CA ALA A 62 -4.88 8.68 -1.99
C ALA A 62 -3.82 7.63 -1.62
N VAL A 63 -4.20 6.36 -1.60
CA VAL A 63 -3.33 5.24 -1.24
C VAL A 63 -3.42 4.14 -2.30
N GLN A 64 -2.28 3.81 -2.89
CA GLN A 64 -2.14 2.60 -3.69
C GLN A 64 -1.62 1.46 -2.81
N ILE A 65 -2.39 0.38 -2.71
CA ILE A 65 -2.11 -0.78 -1.89
C ILE A 65 -1.45 -1.89 -2.73
N LYS A 66 -0.44 -2.53 -2.15
CA LYS A 66 0.11 -3.79 -2.63
C LYS A 66 0.22 -4.73 -1.44
N ALA A 67 -0.64 -5.76 -1.43
CA ALA A 67 -0.67 -6.75 -0.36
C ALA A 67 0.11 -8.03 -0.71
N ARG A 68 0.71 -8.68 0.29
CA ARG A 68 1.28 -10.03 0.17
C ARG A 68 0.86 -10.87 1.37
N MET A 69 0.37 -12.08 1.07
CA MET A 69 0.02 -13.08 2.07
C MET A 69 1.31 -13.72 2.61
N LEU A 70 1.42 -13.92 3.92
CA LEU A 70 2.58 -14.53 4.56
C LEU A 70 2.78 -15.99 4.13
N SER A 71 1.70 -16.71 3.80
CA SER A 71 1.76 -18.04 3.18
C SER A 71 2.42 -18.03 1.79
N GLY A 72 2.58 -16.86 1.16
CA GLY A 72 3.18 -16.69 -0.15
C GLY A 72 4.70 -16.94 -0.16
N SER A 73 5.22 -17.52 -1.25
CA SER A 73 6.60 -18.04 -1.34
C SER A 73 7.74 -17.04 -1.10
N ALA A 74 7.54 -15.73 -1.32
CA ALA A 74 8.53 -14.71 -0.98
C ALA A 74 8.37 -14.22 0.46
N ALA A 75 7.13 -13.95 0.88
CA ALA A 75 6.79 -13.46 2.21
C ALA A 75 7.14 -14.51 3.28
N GLY A 76 6.80 -15.78 3.04
CA GLY A 76 7.17 -16.90 3.90
C GLY A 76 8.69 -17.16 3.97
N ARG A 77 9.49 -16.56 3.09
CA ARG A 77 10.97 -16.53 3.18
C ARG A 77 11.50 -15.26 3.84
N GLY A 78 10.64 -14.48 4.47
CA GLY A 78 10.98 -13.23 5.16
C GLY A 78 11.26 -12.05 4.24
N ARG A 79 10.74 -12.04 3.01
CA ARG A 79 10.93 -10.93 2.07
C ARG A 79 9.63 -10.47 1.45
N PHE A 80 9.38 -9.16 1.50
CA PHE A 80 8.27 -8.53 0.82
C PHE A 80 8.72 -8.07 -0.58
N LEU A 81 8.01 -8.50 -1.64
CA LEU A 81 8.29 -8.12 -3.02
C LEU A 81 7.03 -7.66 -3.75
N ALA A 82 7.04 -6.41 -4.23
CA ALA A 82 5.97 -5.87 -5.06
C ALA A 82 6.51 -5.10 -6.27
N ASN A 83 5.72 -5.10 -7.34
CA ASN A 83 5.97 -4.27 -8.50
C ASN A 83 4.84 -3.24 -8.62
N VAL A 84 5.22 -1.99 -8.86
CA VAL A 84 4.34 -0.88 -9.20
C VAL A 84 4.54 -0.62 -10.69
N ARG A 85 3.45 -0.52 -11.44
CA ARG A 85 3.49 -0.23 -12.88
C ARG A 85 3.82 1.25 -13.07
N SER A 86 4.81 1.57 -13.90
CA SER A 86 5.16 2.97 -14.12
C SER A 86 4.11 3.70 -14.96
N GLU A 87 3.28 2.97 -15.73
CA GLU A 87 2.24 3.57 -16.59
C GLU A 87 1.10 4.22 -15.79
N THR A 88 0.80 3.69 -14.61
CA THR A 88 -0.29 4.17 -13.74
C THR A 88 0.25 4.80 -12.46
N PHE A 89 1.54 5.15 -12.42
CA PHE A 89 2.17 5.72 -11.24
C PHE A 89 2.74 7.09 -11.57
N THR A 90 2.15 8.12 -10.97
CA THR A 90 2.62 9.50 -11.02
C THR A 90 2.73 9.99 -9.59
N ALA A 91 3.96 10.26 -9.11
CA ALA A 91 4.15 10.76 -7.77
C ALA A 91 3.50 12.14 -7.59
N ARG A 92 2.81 12.32 -6.47
CA ARG A 92 2.16 13.56 -6.05
C ARG A 92 2.08 13.64 -4.52
N LYS A 93 1.92 14.85 -3.98
CA LYS A 93 2.00 15.11 -2.53
C LYS A 93 0.98 14.30 -1.73
N ASP A 94 -0.22 14.15 -2.27
CA ASP A 94 -1.42 13.52 -1.70
C ASP A 94 -1.55 12.03 -2.07
N LEU A 95 -0.47 11.40 -2.52
CA LEU A 95 -0.43 9.97 -2.84
C LEU A 95 0.62 9.25 -2.00
N ALA A 96 0.22 8.15 -1.36
CA ALA A 96 1.12 7.21 -0.70
C ALA A 96 1.01 5.79 -1.27
N MET A 97 2.13 5.07 -1.20
CA MET A 97 2.23 3.65 -1.50
C MET A 97 2.16 2.86 -0.20
N LEU A 98 1.14 2.03 -0.03
CA LEU A 98 1.02 1.13 1.12
C LEU A 98 1.38 -0.30 0.71
N PHE A 99 2.51 -0.77 1.22
CA PHE A 99 2.91 -2.17 1.08
C PHE A 99 2.54 -2.90 2.37
N VAL A 100 1.75 -3.96 2.29
CA VAL A 100 1.21 -4.62 3.49
C VAL A 100 1.35 -6.14 3.43
N ALA A 101 2.01 -6.71 4.43
CA ALA A 101 2.01 -8.13 4.68
C ALA A 101 0.76 -8.50 5.50
N VAL A 102 0.09 -9.58 5.08
CA VAL A 102 -1.13 -10.08 5.70
C VAL A 102 -0.88 -11.50 6.18
N ASP A 103 -1.12 -11.73 7.47
CA ASP A 103 -1.23 -13.07 8.06
C ASP A 103 -2.58 -13.64 7.60
N ASP A 104 -2.56 -14.40 6.52
CA ASP A 104 -3.76 -14.92 5.84
C ASP A 104 -4.36 -16.14 6.52
N GLU A 105 -3.65 -16.74 7.47
CA GLU A 105 -4.20 -17.78 8.34
C GLU A 105 -5.08 -17.18 9.43
N GLN A 106 -4.69 -16.02 9.98
CA GLN A 106 -5.43 -15.33 11.04
C GLN A 106 -6.29 -14.17 10.55
N GLY A 107 -6.15 -13.78 9.27
CA GLY A 107 -6.92 -12.69 8.67
C GLY A 107 -6.58 -11.30 9.23
N ARG A 108 -5.31 -11.04 9.55
CA ARG A 108 -4.86 -9.77 10.16
C ARG A 108 -3.66 -9.16 9.44
N LEU A 109 -3.47 -7.86 9.65
CA LEU A 109 -2.26 -7.16 9.21
C LEU A 109 -1.06 -7.63 10.04
N ASP A 110 0.10 -7.78 9.39
CA ASP A 110 1.35 -8.19 10.04
C ASP A 110 2.38 -7.06 10.04
N THR A 111 2.85 -6.63 8.87
CA THR A 111 3.83 -5.56 8.72
C THR A 111 3.38 -4.63 7.60
N ALA A 112 3.49 -3.32 7.80
CA ALA A 112 3.17 -2.33 6.78
C ALA A 112 4.36 -1.44 6.45
N TRP A 113 4.33 -0.85 5.25
CA TRP A 113 5.15 0.30 4.89
C TRP A 113 4.27 1.35 4.24
N LEU A 114 4.15 2.52 4.88
CA LEU A 114 3.45 3.67 4.31
C LEU A 114 4.50 4.63 3.74
N VAL A 115 4.64 4.63 2.41
CA VAL A 115 5.69 5.39 1.73
C VAL A 115 5.07 6.53 0.93
N PRO A 116 5.39 7.81 1.20
CA PRO A 116 4.98 8.91 0.33
C PRO A 116 5.41 8.64 -1.13
N SER A 117 4.54 8.90 -2.11
CA SER A 117 4.83 8.51 -3.50
C SER A 117 6.08 9.20 -4.06
N ALA A 118 6.34 10.45 -3.69
CA ALA A 118 7.57 11.16 -4.04
C ALA A 118 8.82 10.46 -3.47
N ALA A 119 8.77 10.06 -2.20
CA ALA A 119 9.84 9.32 -1.55
C ALA A 119 10.04 7.92 -2.15
N PHE A 120 8.95 7.27 -2.59
CA PHE A 120 9.01 6.01 -3.32
C PHE A 120 9.72 6.19 -4.66
N GLN A 121 9.29 7.16 -5.48
CA GLN A 121 9.88 7.46 -6.78
C GLN A 121 11.38 7.76 -6.69
N GLU A 122 11.78 8.57 -5.71
CA GLU A 122 13.18 8.89 -5.43
C GLU A 122 14.01 7.62 -5.14
N ARG A 123 13.49 6.72 -4.29
CA ARG A 123 14.24 5.54 -3.79
C ARG A 123 14.28 4.36 -4.75
N VAL A 124 13.28 4.21 -5.62
CA VAL A 124 13.27 3.15 -6.64
C VAL A 124 14.10 3.51 -7.86
N GLY A 125 14.35 4.80 -8.11
CA GLY A 125 15.13 5.26 -9.26
C GLY A 125 14.46 4.93 -10.60
N ALA A 126 15.26 4.59 -11.60
CA ALA A 126 14.74 4.23 -12.93
C ALA A 126 13.91 2.94 -12.89
N ALA A 127 12.84 2.91 -13.70
CA ALA A 127 12.04 1.71 -13.87
C ALA A 127 12.93 0.56 -14.40
N THR A 128 12.66 -0.66 -13.93
CA THR A 128 13.30 -1.85 -14.50
C THR A 128 12.88 -2.01 -15.98
N GLY A 129 13.60 -2.80 -16.77
CA GLY A 129 13.32 -3.02 -18.21
C GLY A 129 11.95 -3.61 -18.58
N GLN A 130 11.01 -3.68 -17.62
CA GLN A 130 9.61 -4.05 -17.81
C GLN A 130 8.63 -2.94 -17.39
N ASN A 131 9.05 -1.67 -17.38
CA ASN A 131 8.23 -0.52 -16.96
C ASN A 131 7.61 -0.69 -15.56
N LYS A 132 8.41 -1.20 -14.63
CA LYS A 132 7.99 -1.46 -13.26
C LYS A 132 9.01 -0.95 -12.27
N TYR A 133 8.53 -0.27 -11.25
CA TYR A 133 9.27 0.01 -10.03
C TYR A 133 9.14 -1.18 -9.09
N ARG A 134 10.26 -1.64 -8.55
CA ARG A 134 10.28 -2.79 -7.62
C ARG A 134 10.45 -2.29 -6.18
N PHE A 135 9.45 -2.58 -5.36
CA PHE A 135 9.57 -2.51 -3.92
C PHE A 135 10.09 -3.84 -3.38
N SER A 136 11.07 -3.77 -2.50
CA SER A 136 11.68 -4.95 -1.88
C SER A 136 12.17 -4.62 -0.48
N ALA A 137 11.53 -5.20 0.52
CA ALA A 137 11.88 -5.04 1.93
C ALA A 137 12.02 -6.39 2.65
N SER A 138 12.76 -6.40 3.74
CA SER A 138 12.85 -7.53 4.67
C SER A 138 11.65 -7.53 5.63
N LEU A 139 11.02 -8.68 5.82
CA LEU A 139 10.01 -8.87 6.86
C LEU A 139 10.63 -9.15 8.23
N LYS A 140 11.92 -9.47 8.31
CA LYS A 140 12.59 -9.75 9.59
C LYS A 140 12.64 -8.48 10.43
N ALA A 141 12.20 -8.56 11.68
CA ALA A 141 12.24 -7.46 12.64
C ALA A 141 13.66 -6.89 12.79
N GLY A 142 13.78 -5.58 13.00
CA GLY A 142 15.06 -4.89 13.20
C GLY A 142 15.95 -4.77 11.97
N THR A 143 15.50 -5.19 10.78
CA THR A 143 16.29 -5.02 9.55
C THR A 143 16.35 -3.54 9.15
N GLN A 144 17.57 -3.03 8.94
CA GLN A 144 17.84 -1.66 8.49
C GLN A 144 18.00 -1.60 6.96
N ASP A 145 16.94 -1.96 6.23
CA ASP A 145 16.92 -1.77 4.77
C ASP A 145 16.47 -0.35 4.39
N ARG A 146 16.49 -0.04 3.08
CA ARG A 146 16.15 1.31 2.58
C ARG A 146 14.71 1.76 2.89
N TRP A 147 13.84 0.83 3.27
CA TRP A 147 12.44 1.09 3.58
C TRP A 147 12.16 1.08 5.08
N ALA A 148 13.17 0.80 5.92
CA ALA A 148 13.05 0.83 7.37
C ALA A 148 12.43 2.12 7.93
N PRO A 149 12.71 3.33 7.39
CA PRO A 149 12.07 4.57 7.89
C PRO A 149 10.55 4.63 7.70
N TYR A 150 9.99 3.81 6.80
CA TYR A 150 8.55 3.77 6.52
C TYR A 150 7.87 2.53 7.09
N ARG A 151 8.63 1.64 7.76
CA ARG A 151 8.11 0.41 8.32
C ARG A 151 7.24 0.73 9.53
N LEU A 152 6.09 0.06 9.60
CA LEU A 152 5.09 0.22 10.64
C LEU A 152 4.65 -1.16 11.13
N GLU A 153 4.53 -1.28 12.45
CA GLU A 153 3.70 -2.30 13.07
C GLU A 153 2.22 -1.99 12.78
N PRO A 154 1.32 -2.98 12.80
CA PRO A 154 -0.07 -2.79 12.39
C PRO A 154 -0.77 -1.62 13.10
N LEU A 155 -0.59 -1.51 14.42
CA LEU A 155 -1.25 -0.46 15.23
C LEU A 155 -0.70 0.95 14.98
N GLU A 156 0.47 1.08 14.35
CA GLU A 156 1.06 2.38 14.01
C GLU A 156 0.47 2.93 12.70
N LEU A 157 -0.01 2.06 11.82
CA LEU A 157 -0.53 2.43 10.49
C LEU A 157 -1.62 3.52 10.54
N PRO A 158 -2.69 3.41 11.35
CA PRO A 158 -3.75 4.41 11.33
C PRO A 158 -3.27 5.77 11.86
N GLY A 159 -2.36 5.77 12.84
CA GLY A 159 -1.73 6.99 13.34
C GLY A 159 -0.83 7.66 12.30
N ALA A 160 -0.06 6.87 11.54
CA ALA A 160 0.77 7.37 10.45
C ALA A 160 -0.08 7.98 9.31
N ILE A 161 -1.23 7.39 8.98
CA ILE A 161 -2.17 7.95 8.01
C ILE A 161 -2.73 9.30 8.48
N LEU A 162 -3.15 9.39 9.75
CA LEU A 162 -3.63 10.65 10.33
C LEU A 162 -2.56 11.74 10.29
N HIS A 163 -1.33 11.40 10.69
CA HIS A 163 -0.21 12.34 10.65
C HIS A 163 0.07 12.85 9.23
N PHE A 164 0.04 11.96 8.24
CA PHE A 164 0.21 12.35 6.84
C PHE A 164 -0.88 13.34 6.39
N LEU A 165 -2.14 13.10 6.78
CA LEU A 165 -3.25 14.01 6.48
C LEU A 165 -3.06 15.38 7.14
N ASP A 166 -2.57 15.42 8.39
CA ASP A 166 -2.28 16.69 9.09
C ASP A 166 -1.17 17.49 8.38
N GLU A 167 -0.14 16.82 7.86
CA GLU A 167 0.93 17.44 7.07
C GLU A 167 0.40 18.02 5.74
N LEU A 168 -0.50 17.32 5.06
CA LEU A 168 -1.15 17.79 3.83
C LEU A 168 -2.01 19.03 4.09
N GLU A 169 -2.86 18.98 5.11
CA GLU A 169 -3.72 20.11 5.51
C GLU A 169 -2.90 21.35 5.88
N SER A 170 -1.75 21.16 6.52
CA SER A 170 -0.83 22.26 6.89
C SER A 170 -0.10 22.84 5.68
N SER A 171 0.13 22.05 4.64
CA SER A 171 0.82 22.48 3.42
C SER A 171 -0.09 23.23 2.44
N ASP A 172 -1.41 23.12 2.61
CA ASP A 172 -2.44 23.75 1.77
C ASP A 172 -2.93 25.10 2.33
N ARG A 173 -2.43 25.52 3.50
CA ARG A 173 -2.69 26.82 4.14
C ARG A 173 -1.55 27.81 3.90
#